data_AF-A0A3G2IM86-F1
#
_entry.id   AF-A0A3G2IM86-F1
#
_cell.length_a   1.000
_cell.length_b   1.000
_cell.length_c   1.000
_cell.angle_alpha   90.00
_cell.angle_beta   90.00
_cell.angle_gamma   90.00
#
_symmetry.space_group_name_H-M   'P 1'
#
loop_
_entity.id
_entity.type
_entity.pdbx_description
1 polymer ?
#
loop_
_entity_poly.entity_id
_entity_poly.type
_entity_poly.pdbx_seq_one_letter_code
_entity_poly.pdbx_strand_id
1 'polypeptide(L)'
;MNAAQASLAAKRVMQRADELAQISETPGQLTRVYLSTEHLRANHLVASWMEQVGMTTWQDAVGNICGRYEGAREGAQAILLGSHLDTVRNAGRYDGMLGVLNALEVVAFLYQHDLQLEQAIEIVGFADEEGTRFGITLLGSRGITGTWPDNWLACEDAAGISVAQALVNAGIDPSRIHSAARRPEEFSAYLELHIEQGPVLERENLALGVVTAINGARRLKCRFTGEAGHAGTVPMVIRKDALAAAVAWMTFVESAARAYAPDIVATIGSLQCLPGAANVIPGEVQLTLDIRSPRDSDLEALLENLLNEADKIAASREVAFSAETYYSIPATPCDVHLQQQLSSAITTVQGRSLSLPSGAGHDAIAVAECWPSGMLFVRCDRGISHHPAESVMEADVMQAVQAYTQTVIALAAKNALAEFNEAPEHEALSLITPCVAIAAWAEHLVAARPFSAIDVLQHYAAQLTDDWGTTELNQALSAHPRIGEKAQGNSKEAALSKNEQSAVDGQKSALIVALAQGNAEYEARFGRVFLIRAKGRCGEEILGELYRRLKNSAVEEEVEALEQLRQITLLRLEGVFAQ
;
A
#
# COMPACT_ATOMS: atom_id res chain seq x y z
N MET A 1 3.86 -14.14 8.23
CA MET A 1 5.33 -14.19 8.41
C MET A 1 5.71 -13.81 9.85
N ASN A 2 6.45 -14.67 10.55
CA ASN A 2 6.98 -14.36 11.89
C ASN A 2 8.36 -13.64 11.83
N ALA A 3 8.86 -13.14 12.96
CA ALA A 3 10.10 -12.35 13.01
C ALA A 3 11.36 -13.12 12.52
N ALA A 4 11.45 -14.42 12.78
CA ALA A 4 12.60 -15.22 12.32
C ALA A 4 12.58 -15.39 10.80
N GLN A 5 11.41 -15.64 10.21
CA GLN A 5 11.22 -15.69 8.77
C GLN A 5 11.51 -14.32 8.12
N ALA A 6 11.03 -13.24 8.72
CA ALA A 6 11.27 -11.88 8.25
C ALA A 6 12.76 -11.53 8.26
N SER A 7 13.51 -11.93 9.30
CA SER A 7 14.97 -11.69 9.37
C SER A 7 15.71 -12.42 8.26
N LEU A 8 15.34 -13.67 7.95
CA LEU A 8 15.94 -14.42 6.84
C LEU A 8 15.60 -13.80 5.49
N ALA A 9 14.36 -13.33 5.32
CA ALA A 9 13.94 -12.62 4.10
C ALA A 9 14.72 -11.31 3.92
N ALA A 10 14.87 -10.51 4.98
CA ALA A 10 15.64 -9.27 4.96
C ALA A 10 17.10 -9.51 4.51
N LYS A 11 17.77 -10.54 5.06
CA LYS A 11 19.13 -10.91 4.63
C LYS A 11 19.21 -11.25 3.15
N ARG A 12 18.22 -11.97 2.62
CA ARG A 12 18.14 -12.26 1.17
C ARG A 12 17.93 -10.99 0.35
N VAL A 13 17.08 -10.07 0.80
CA VAL A 13 16.88 -8.76 0.15
C VAL A 13 18.20 -7.99 0.10
N MET A 14 18.89 -7.86 1.23
CA MET A 14 20.18 -7.15 1.29
C MET A 14 21.23 -7.79 0.37
N GLN A 15 21.35 -9.12 0.39
CA GLN A 15 22.27 -9.85 -0.48
C GLN A 15 21.94 -9.64 -1.96
N ARG A 16 20.66 -9.74 -2.35
CA ARG A 16 20.23 -9.54 -3.73
C ARG A 16 20.42 -8.11 -4.21
N ALA A 17 20.25 -7.12 -3.33
CA ALA A 17 20.58 -5.73 -3.62
C ALA A 17 22.09 -5.57 -3.88
N ASP A 18 22.95 -6.22 -3.10
CA ASP A 18 24.40 -6.25 -3.35
C ASP A 18 24.75 -6.92 -4.69
N GLU A 19 24.08 -8.01 -5.05
CA GLU A 19 24.26 -8.69 -6.34
C GLU A 19 23.81 -7.81 -7.52
N LEU A 20 22.65 -7.15 -7.41
CA LEU A 20 22.19 -6.19 -8.41
C LEU A 20 23.12 -4.98 -8.54
N ALA A 21 23.71 -4.51 -7.44
CA ALA A 21 24.65 -3.39 -7.45
C ALA A 21 25.97 -3.70 -8.20
N GLN A 22 26.29 -4.98 -8.43
CA GLN A 22 27.43 -5.38 -9.27
C GLN A 22 27.13 -5.28 -10.78
N ILE A 23 25.85 -5.11 -11.17
CA ILE A 23 25.44 -5.01 -12.57
C ILE A 23 25.34 -3.53 -12.93
N SER A 24 26.47 -2.96 -13.37
CA SER A 24 26.63 -1.53 -13.63
C SER A 24 27.48 -1.26 -14.87
N GLU A 25 27.10 -0.21 -15.61
CA GLU A 25 27.79 0.28 -16.81
C GLU A 25 29.17 0.85 -16.47
N THR A 26 29.31 1.38 -15.25
CA THR A 26 30.52 2.05 -14.79
C THR A 26 31.17 1.28 -13.65
N PRO A 27 32.38 0.73 -13.83
CA PRO A 27 33.10 0.03 -12.77
C PRO A 27 33.26 0.88 -11.50
N GLY A 28 32.93 0.30 -10.35
CA GLY A 28 33.03 0.97 -9.04
C GLY A 28 31.92 1.97 -8.73
N GLN A 29 30.94 2.12 -9.62
CA GLN A 29 29.73 2.91 -9.42
C GLN A 29 28.53 2.03 -9.72
N LEU A 30 27.32 2.46 -9.34
CA LEU A 30 26.08 1.85 -9.80
C LEU A 30 25.43 2.76 -10.84
N THR A 31 25.36 2.31 -12.08
CA THR A 31 24.69 3.00 -13.19
C THR A 31 24.08 1.95 -14.08
N ARG A 32 22.76 1.94 -14.17
CA ARG A 32 22.01 0.99 -14.98
C ARG A 32 20.86 1.70 -15.65
N VAL A 33 21.05 2.13 -16.89
CA VAL A 33 20.04 2.93 -17.58
C VAL A 33 19.14 2.08 -18.48
N TYR A 34 17.95 2.58 -18.80
CA TYR A 34 16.96 1.86 -19.60
C TYR A 34 17.52 1.23 -20.88
N LEU A 35 17.22 -0.06 -21.05
CA LEU A 35 17.66 -0.92 -22.16
C LEU A 35 19.17 -0.93 -22.43
N SER A 36 20.00 -0.63 -21.43
CA SER A 36 21.42 -0.99 -21.49
C SER A 36 21.61 -2.50 -21.32
N THR A 37 22.81 -2.99 -21.61
CA THR A 37 23.13 -4.42 -21.41
C THR A 37 22.98 -4.80 -19.95
N GLU A 38 23.32 -3.89 -19.05
CA GLU A 38 23.27 -4.02 -17.60
C GLU A 38 21.83 -4.04 -17.10
N HIS A 39 20.95 -3.19 -17.66
CA HIS A 39 19.52 -3.23 -17.34
C HIS A 39 18.91 -4.59 -17.73
N LEU A 40 19.17 -5.07 -18.95
CA LEU A 40 18.69 -6.37 -19.40
C LEU A 40 19.24 -7.53 -18.55
N ARG A 41 20.50 -7.45 -18.11
CA ARG A 41 21.11 -8.44 -17.21
C ARG A 41 20.47 -8.43 -15.81
N ALA A 42 20.18 -7.26 -15.26
CA ALA A 42 19.47 -7.15 -13.98
C ALA A 42 18.05 -7.73 -14.09
N ASN A 43 17.33 -7.40 -15.15
CA ASN A 43 16.00 -7.95 -15.42
C ASN A 43 16.02 -9.47 -15.51
N HIS A 44 16.99 -10.05 -16.23
CA HIS A 44 17.14 -11.49 -16.33
C HIS A 44 17.47 -12.14 -14.98
N LEU A 45 18.33 -11.51 -14.16
CA LEU A 45 18.66 -12.01 -12.82
C LEU A 45 17.42 -12.02 -11.91
N VAL A 46 16.66 -10.92 -11.89
CA VAL A 46 15.42 -10.83 -11.12
C VAL A 46 14.39 -11.86 -11.60
N ALA A 47 14.21 -12.02 -12.91
CA ALA A 47 13.35 -13.05 -13.48
C ALA A 47 13.72 -14.46 -12.99
N SER A 48 15.03 -14.78 -12.96
CA SER A 48 15.49 -16.07 -12.45
C SER A 48 15.16 -16.28 -10.97
N TRP A 49 15.12 -15.22 -10.15
CA TRP A 49 14.70 -15.33 -8.77
C TRP A 49 13.19 -15.46 -8.62
N MET A 50 12.40 -14.80 -9.48
CA MET A 50 10.95 -14.98 -9.55
C MET A 50 10.60 -16.43 -9.92
N GLU A 51 11.27 -17.00 -10.92
CA GLU A 51 11.11 -18.41 -11.33
C GLU A 51 11.44 -19.40 -10.20
N GLN A 52 12.48 -19.10 -9.41
CA GLN A 52 12.86 -19.93 -8.24
C GLN A 52 11.78 -20.00 -7.15
N VAL A 53 10.87 -19.03 -7.11
CA VAL A 53 9.73 -18.99 -6.18
C VAL A 53 8.40 -19.32 -6.87
N GLY A 54 8.46 -20.02 -8.01
CA GLY A 54 7.29 -20.58 -8.66
C GLY A 54 6.51 -19.61 -9.55
N MET A 55 7.07 -18.45 -9.89
CA MET A 55 6.42 -17.50 -10.78
C MET A 55 6.64 -17.83 -12.26
N THR A 56 5.64 -17.53 -13.09
CA THR A 56 5.80 -17.46 -14.55
C THR A 56 6.28 -16.07 -14.94
N THR A 57 7.38 -15.96 -15.67
CA THR A 57 8.05 -14.69 -16.00
C THR A 57 7.96 -14.33 -17.48
N TRP A 58 7.95 -13.03 -17.78
CA TRP A 58 8.07 -12.51 -19.14
C TRP A 58 8.64 -11.08 -19.13
N GLN A 59 9.19 -10.65 -20.27
CA GLN A 59 9.49 -9.24 -20.54
C GLN A 59 8.41 -8.69 -21.49
N ASP A 60 7.85 -7.53 -21.16
CA ASP A 60 6.80 -6.91 -21.98
C ASP A 60 7.35 -6.09 -23.16
N ALA A 61 6.45 -5.47 -23.92
CA ALA A 61 6.78 -4.73 -25.13
C ALA A 61 7.43 -3.35 -24.89
N VAL A 62 7.60 -2.93 -23.64
CA VAL A 62 8.35 -1.71 -23.26
C VAL A 62 9.56 -2.04 -22.38
N GLY A 63 9.86 -3.32 -22.15
CA GLY A 63 11.06 -3.76 -21.46
C GLY A 63 10.92 -3.93 -19.95
N ASN A 64 9.71 -3.82 -19.40
CA ASN A 64 9.46 -4.20 -18.00
C ASN A 64 9.73 -5.69 -17.83
N ILE A 65 10.24 -6.08 -16.67
CA ILE A 65 10.31 -7.49 -16.28
C ILE A 65 9.15 -7.83 -15.35
N CYS A 66 8.39 -8.86 -15.70
CA CYS A 66 7.19 -9.25 -15.00
C CYS A 66 7.27 -10.70 -14.53
N GLY A 67 6.64 -10.98 -13.40
CA GLY A 67 6.43 -12.32 -12.88
C GLY A 67 5.02 -12.45 -12.33
N ARG A 68 4.39 -13.61 -12.53
CA ARG A 68 3.05 -13.91 -11.98
C ARG A 68 3.08 -15.19 -11.14
N TYR A 69 2.60 -15.06 -9.91
CA TYR A 69 2.26 -16.18 -9.03
C TYR A 69 0.73 -16.32 -9.00
N GLU A 70 0.21 -17.43 -9.51
CA GLU A 70 -1.24 -17.60 -9.66
C GLU A 70 -1.95 -17.67 -8.30
N GLY A 71 -3.19 -17.18 -8.30
CA GLY A 71 -4.12 -17.39 -7.21
C GLY A 71 -4.70 -18.82 -7.23
N ALA A 72 -5.69 -19.06 -6.38
CA ALA A 72 -6.42 -20.32 -6.30
C ALA A 72 -7.14 -20.69 -7.61
N ARG A 73 -7.37 -19.70 -8.49
CA ARG A 73 -7.88 -19.88 -9.85
C ARG A 73 -6.93 -19.23 -10.85
N GLU A 74 -6.63 -19.97 -11.91
CA GLU A 74 -5.85 -19.45 -13.04
C GLU A 74 -6.54 -18.22 -13.64
N GLY A 75 -5.78 -17.17 -13.89
CA GLY A 75 -6.30 -15.92 -14.44
C GLY A 75 -7.11 -15.08 -13.44
N ALA A 76 -7.01 -15.36 -12.13
CA ALA A 76 -7.56 -14.48 -11.10
C ALA A 76 -7.02 -13.05 -11.25
N GLN A 77 -7.84 -12.06 -10.91
CA GLN A 77 -7.39 -10.67 -10.76
C GLN A 77 -6.17 -10.64 -9.82
N ALA A 78 -5.18 -9.81 -10.13
CA ALA A 78 -3.93 -9.76 -9.38
C ALA A 78 -3.80 -8.50 -8.52
N ILE A 79 -3.02 -8.61 -7.44
CA ILE A 79 -2.38 -7.44 -6.83
C ILE A 79 -1.03 -7.26 -7.52
N LEU A 80 -0.81 -6.07 -8.10
CA LEU A 80 0.45 -5.73 -8.72
C LEU A 80 1.39 -5.16 -7.64
N LEU A 81 2.57 -5.75 -7.52
CA LEU A 81 3.64 -5.31 -6.64
C LEU A 81 4.81 -4.85 -7.50
N GLY A 82 5.50 -3.80 -7.12
CA GLY A 82 6.66 -3.42 -7.90
C GLY A 82 7.62 -2.46 -7.23
N SER A 83 8.52 -2.04 -8.10
CA SER A 83 9.01 -0.68 -8.31
C SER A 83 9.89 -0.78 -9.58
N HIS A 84 10.99 -0.03 -9.70
CA HIS A 84 11.88 -0.05 -10.87
C HIS A 84 13.21 -0.77 -10.64
N LEU A 85 13.91 -1.07 -11.73
CA LEU A 85 15.24 -1.66 -11.71
C LEU A 85 16.30 -0.79 -12.40
N ASP A 86 15.95 0.23 -13.17
CA ASP A 86 16.94 1.21 -13.62
C ASP A 86 17.40 2.11 -12.47
N THR A 87 18.50 2.82 -12.66
CA THR A 87 19.08 3.73 -11.65
C THR A 87 19.54 5.03 -12.30
N VAL A 88 19.64 6.10 -11.49
CA VAL A 88 20.52 7.22 -11.85
C VAL A 88 21.99 6.82 -12.02
N ARG A 89 22.79 7.76 -12.53
CA ARG A 89 24.25 7.62 -12.58
C ARG A 89 24.84 7.69 -11.18
N ASN A 90 25.72 6.74 -10.87
CA ASN A 90 26.40 6.62 -9.57
C ASN A 90 25.41 6.59 -8.39
N ALA A 91 24.38 5.76 -8.52
CA ALA A 91 23.26 5.61 -7.59
C ALA A 91 23.60 4.86 -6.29
N GLY A 92 22.62 4.86 -5.39
CA GLY A 92 22.53 3.95 -4.27
C GLY A 92 22.00 2.56 -4.66
N ARG A 93 21.97 1.63 -3.71
CA ARG A 93 21.67 0.19 -3.96
C ARG A 93 20.21 -0.19 -3.72
N TYR A 94 19.37 0.74 -3.27
CA TYR A 94 18.04 0.43 -2.72
C TYR A 94 16.93 1.18 -3.45
N ASP A 95 17.23 2.33 -4.05
CA ASP A 95 16.31 3.06 -4.92
C ASP A 95 15.69 2.15 -6.01
N GLY A 96 14.36 2.12 -6.08
CA GLY A 96 13.57 1.19 -6.89
C GLY A 96 13.69 -0.29 -6.50
N MET A 97 14.88 -0.87 -6.64
CA MET A 97 15.07 -2.32 -6.56
C MET A 97 14.72 -2.91 -5.19
N LEU A 98 14.74 -2.11 -4.11
CA LEU A 98 14.26 -2.56 -2.80
C LEU A 98 12.78 -3.00 -2.86
N GLY A 99 11.94 -2.29 -3.61
CA GLY A 99 10.53 -2.62 -3.80
C GLY A 99 10.33 -3.97 -4.46
N VAL A 100 11.00 -4.17 -5.61
CA VAL A 100 10.96 -5.42 -6.38
C VAL A 100 11.47 -6.61 -5.54
N LEU A 101 12.55 -6.42 -4.79
CA LEU A 101 13.12 -7.47 -3.94
C LEU A 101 12.23 -7.82 -2.73
N ASN A 102 11.55 -6.84 -2.13
CA ASN A 102 10.60 -7.10 -1.06
C ASN A 102 9.34 -7.81 -1.59
N ALA A 103 8.83 -7.41 -2.76
CA ALA A 103 7.73 -8.10 -3.43
C ALA A 103 8.05 -9.57 -3.71
N LEU A 104 9.28 -9.84 -4.14
CA LEU A 104 9.77 -11.21 -4.35
C LEU A 104 9.75 -12.03 -3.05
N GLU A 105 10.08 -11.43 -1.91
CA GLU A 105 10.01 -12.13 -0.61
C GLU A 105 8.58 -12.37 -0.11
N VAL A 106 7.61 -11.55 -0.52
CA VAL A 106 6.18 -11.85 -0.30
C VAL A 106 5.82 -13.15 -1.02
N VAL A 107 6.14 -13.26 -2.32
CA VAL A 107 5.85 -14.48 -3.09
C VAL A 107 6.66 -15.68 -2.57
N ALA A 108 7.93 -15.48 -2.21
CA ALA A 108 8.74 -16.52 -1.60
C ALA A 108 8.09 -17.08 -0.32
N PHE A 109 7.50 -16.21 0.51
CA PHE A 109 6.77 -16.64 1.70
C PHE A 109 5.53 -17.46 1.33
N LEU A 110 4.73 -17.02 0.36
CA LEU A 110 3.54 -17.75 -0.09
C LEU A 110 3.93 -19.14 -0.64
N TYR A 111 4.92 -19.18 -1.53
CA TYR A 111 5.41 -20.41 -2.15
C TYR A 111 5.97 -21.41 -1.12
N GLN A 112 6.78 -20.95 -0.15
CA GLN A 112 7.34 -21.82 0.89
C GLN A 112 6.30 -22.43 1.83
N HIS A 113 5.11 -21.82 1.92
CA HIS A 113 4.02 -22.27 2.77
C HIS A 113 2.87 -22.91 1.96
N ASP A 114 3.05 -23.10 0.65
CA ASP A 114 2.03 -23.64 -0.25
C ASP A 114 0.71 -22.87 -0.17
N LEU A 115 0.81 -21.53 -0.07
CA LEU A 115 -0.33 -20.64 0.02
C LEU A 115 -0.74 -20.17 -1.39
N GLN A 116 -2.00 -20.42 -1.73
CA GLN A 116 -2.68 -19.82 -2.87
C GLN A 116 -3.78 -18.89 -2.34
N LEU A 117 -3.68 -17.61 -2.70
CA LEU A 117 -4.66 -16.58 -2.32
C LEU A 117 -5.77 -16.52 -3.37
N GLU A 118 -6.89 -15.83 -3.09
CA GLU A 118 -7.96 -15.68 -4.09
C GLU A 118 -7.52 -14.85 -5.29
N GLN A 119 -6.69 -13.83 -5.03
CA GLN A 119 -6.04 -13.02 -6.05
C GLN A 119 -4.65 -13.56 -6.36
N ALA A 120 -4.25 -13.44 -7.62
CA ALA A 120 -2.86 -13.68 -8.01
C ALA A 120 -1.96 -12.55 -7.52
N ILE A 121 -0.66 -12.80 -7.47
CA ILE A 121 0.34 -11.76 -7.21
C ILE A 121 1.19 -11.59 -8.46
N GLU A 122 1.21 -10.38 -9.01
CA GLU A 122 2.13 -10.03 -10.09
C GLU A 122 3.22 -9.11 -9.54
N ILE A 123 4.48 -9.37 -9.92
CA ILE A 123 5.60 -8.48 -9.64
C ILE A 123 6.02 -7.84 -10.96
N VAL A 124 6.23 -6.53 -10.95
CA VAL A 124 6.83 -5.79 -12.05
C VAL A 124 8.08 -5.06 -11.57
N GLY A 125 9.19 -5.26 -12.29
CA GLY A 125 10.32 -4.34 -12.32
C GLY A 125 10.13 -3.39 -13.49
N PHE A 126 9.61 -2.20 -13.20
CA PHE A 126 9.38 -1.17 -14.20
C PHE A 126 10.69 -0.68 -14.82
N ALA A 127 10.57 -0.27 -16.08
CA ALA A 127 11.68 0.18 -16.88
C ALA A 127 11.66 1.72 -17.05
N ASP A 128 12.79 2.37 -16.79
CA ASP A 128 13.02 3.82 -16.97
C ASP A 128 12.12 4.70 -16.10
N GLU A 129 12.02 4.39 -14.81
CA GLU A 129 11.39 5.31 -13.83
C GLU A 129 12.19 6.61 -13.78
N GLU A 130 13.52 6.49 -13.66
CA GLU A 130 14.45 7.60 -13.37
C GLU A 130 14.64 8.54 -14.58
N GLY A 131 14.37 8.04 -15.78
CA GLY A 131 14.54 8.77 -17.04
C GLY A 131 15.97 9.19 -17.35
N THR A 132 16.94 8.49 -16.77
CA THR A 132 18.37 8.85 -16.81
C THR A 132 18.94 8.84 -18.23
N ARG A 133 18.37 8.01 -19.12
CA ARG A 133 18.89 7.83 -20.48
C ARG A 133 18.35 8.87 -21.46
N PHE A 134 17.03 9.03 -21.50
CA PHE A 134 16.33 9.79 -22.53
C PHE A 134 15.74 11.13 -22.03
N GLY A 135 15.87 11.44 -20.73
CA GLY A 135 15.24 12.61 -20.12
C GLY A 135 13.72 12.51 -20.05
N ILE A 136 13.19 11.28 -20.11
CA ILE A 136 11.78 10.93 -20.05
C ILE A 136 11.65 9.92 -18.92
N THR A 137 10.74 10.15 -17.97
CA THR A 137 10.51 9.25 -16.83
C THR A 137 9.29 8.37 -17.06
N LEU A 138 9.19 7.28 -16.29
CA LEU A 138 8.02 6.40 -16.21
C LEU A 138 7.68 5.66 -17.51
N LEU A 139 8.64 5.33 -18.37
CA LEU A 139 8.33 4.65 -19.65
C LEU A 139 7.61 3.33 -19.44
N GLY A 140 8.11 2.52 -18.51
CA GLY A 140 7.61 1.21 -18.18
C GLY A 140 6.18 1.25 -17.64
N SER A 141 5.94 2.09 -16.64
CA SER A 141 4.61 2.23 -16.02
C SER A 141 3.59 2.89 -16.95
N ARG A 142 4.03 3.84 -17.81
CA ARG A 142 3.18 4.38 -18.90
C ARG A 142 2.88 3.36 -19.99
N GLY A 143 3.77 2.40 -20.22
CA GLY A 143 3.53 1.26 -21.09
C GLY A 143 2.38 0.39 -20.58
N ILE A 144 2.39 0.03 -19.29
CA ILE A 144 1.33 -0.83 -18.72
C ILE A 144 -0.03 -0.13 -18.62
N THR A 145 -0.05 1.18 -18.40
CA THR A 145 -1.30 1.97 -18.35
C THR A 145 -1.81 2.34 -19.75
N GLY A 146 -1.03 2.06 -20.80
CA GLY A 146 -1.39 2.39 -22.18
C GLY A 146 -1.35 3.89 -22.47
N THR A 147 -0.72 4.70 -21.63
CA THR A 147 -0.62 6.17 -21.76
C THR A 147 0.72 6.63 -22.31
N TRP A 148 1.45 5.74 -23.00
CA TRP A 148 2.76 5.99 -23.59
C TRP A 148 2.65 6.93 -24.82
N PRO A 149 3.26 8.13 -24.80
CA PRO A 149 3.21 9.08 -25.92
C PRO A 149 3.96 8.63 -27.17
N ASP A 150 3.34 8.77 -28.34
CA ASP A 150 3.91 8.37 -29.64
C ASP A 150 5.25 9.05 -29.95
N ASN A 151 5.43 10.30 -29.50
CA ASN A 151 6.64 11.07 -29.78
C ASN A 151 7.89 10.57 -29.02
N TRP A 152 7.72 9.75 -27.97
CA TRP A 152 8.85 9.25 -27.18
C TRP A 152 9.77 8.32 -27.97
N LEU A 153 9.26 7.59 -28.96
CA LEU A 153 10.08 6.75 -29.84
C LEU A 153 11.23 7.51 -30.52
N ALA A 154 11.01 8.78 -30.83
CA ALA A 154 11.95 9.64 -31.52
C ALA A 154 12.91 10.38 -30.57
N CYS A 155 12.70 10.32 -29.25
CA CYS A 155 13.59 10.96 -28.30
C CYS A 155 14.93 10.23 -28.25
N GLU A 156 16.02 10.99 -28.23
CA GLU A 156 17.38 10.50 -28.32
C GLU A 156 18.12 10.65 -26.98
N ASP A 157 18.98 9.68 -26.69
CA ASP A 157 19.95 9.79 -25.61
C ASP A 157 21.14 10.68 -26.01
N ALA A 158 22.07 10.92 -25.07
CA ALA A 158 23.24 11.76 -25.30
C ALA A 158 24.19 11.24 -26.41
N ALA A 159 24.04 9.98 -26.84
CA ALA A 159 24.81 9.37 -27.92
C ALA A 159 24.06 9.39 -29.27
N GLY A 160 22.85 9.97 -29.33
CA GLY A 160 22.02 10.02 -30.53
C GLY A 160 21.30 8.71 -30.82
N ILE A 161 21.21 7.78 -29.87
CA ILE A 161 20.40 6.57 -30.01
C ILE A 161 18.98 6.95 -29.60
N SER A 162 17.99 6.69 -30.47
CA SER A 162 16.59 6.91 -30.12
C SER A 162 16.00 5.81 -29.24
N VAL A 163 14.90 6.07 -28.53
CA VAL A 163 14.14 5.05 -27.80
C VAL A 163 13.77 3.88 -28.73
N ALA A 164 13.31 4.16 -29.95
CA ALA A 164 13.01 3.12 -30.94
C ALA A 164 14.24 2.25 -31.26
N GLN A 165 15.41 2.86 -31.43
CA GLN A 165 16.63 2.12 -31.70
C GLN A 165 17.09 1.32 -30.48
N ALA A 166 16.92 1.84 -29.26
CA ALA A 166 17.24 1.11 -28.03
C ALA A 166 16.34 -0.12 -27.83
N LEU A 167 15.05 -0.02 -28.12
CA LEU A 167 14.11 -1.15 -28.15
C LEU A 167 14.58 -2.22 -29.14
N VAL A 168 14.91 -1.83 -30.39
CA VAL A 168 15.45 -2.75 -31.40
C VAL A 168 16.73 -3.42 -30.93
N ASN A 169 17.64 -2.67 -30.31
CA ASN A 169 18.91 -3.22 -29.78
C ASN A 169 18.67 -4.22 -28.64
N ALA A 170 17.61 -4.03 -27.86
CA ALA A 170 17.17 -4.95 -26.82
C ALA A 170 16.37 -6.15 -27.35
N GLY A 171 16.09 -6.21 -28.66
CA GLY A 171 15.27 -7.26 -29.28
C GLY A 171 13.76 -7.05 -29.12
N ILE A 172 13.33 -5.84 -28.78
CA ILE A 172 11.93 -5.46 -28.61
C ILE A 172 11.47 -4.69 -29.85
N ASP A 173 10.31 -5.05 -30.39
CA ASP A 173 9.72 -4.39 -31.56
C ASP A 173 9.04 -3.07 -31.15
N PRO A 174 9.55 -1.90 -31.61
CA PRO A 174 8.98 -0.61 -31.22
C PRO A 174 7.54 -0.39 -31.72
N SER A 175 7.09 -1.13 -32.74
CA SER A 175 5.70 -1.06 -33.20
C SER A 175 4.70 -1.71 -32.26
N ARG A 176 5.20 -2.46 -31.25
CA ARG A 176 4.39 -3.27 -30.34
C ARG A 176 4.28 -2.70 -28.93
N ILE A 177 4.89 -1.56 -28.64
CA ILE A 177 4.81 -0.83 -27.36
C ILE A 177 3.41 -0.84 -26.72
N HIS A 178 2.35 -0.56 -27.51
CA HIS A 178 0.98 -0.49 -27.00
C HIS A 178 0.42 -1.85 -26.55
N SER A 179 1.06 -2.96 -26.93
CA SER A 179 0.70 -4.29 -26.44
C SER A 179 1.19 -4.58 -25.01
N ALA A 180 2.00 -3.69 -24.42
CA ALA A 180 2.31 -3.74 -22.99
C ALA A 180 1.11 -3.31 -22.11
N ALA A 181 0.15 -2.59 -22.68
CA ALA A 181 -1.02 -2.09 -21.95
C ALA A 181 -1.83 -3.25 -21.36
N ARG A 182 -2.15 -3.13 -20.07
CA ARG A 182 -2.94 -4.11 -19.31
C ARG A 182 -4.38 -3.63 -19.16
N ARG A 183 -5.33 -4.55 -19.10
CA ARG A 183 -6.74 -4.21 -18.96
C ARG A 183 -7.08 -3.88 -17.50
N PRO A 184 -7.98 -2.92 -17.23
CA PRO A 184 -8.32 -2.51 -15.86
C PRO A 184 -8.74 -3.67 -14.95
N GLU A 185 -9.43 -4.69 -15.46
CA GLU A 185 -9.87 -5.85 -14.69
C GLU A 185 -8.75 -6.82 -14.28
N GLU A 186 -7.53 -6.67 -14.83
CA GLU A 186 -6.41 -7.57 -14.52
C GLU A 186 -5.83 -7.31 -13.12
N PHE A 187 -5.96 -6.09 -12.61
CA PHE A 187 -5.42 -5.71 -11.30
C PHE A 187 -6.51 -5.15 -10.38
N SER A 188 -6.44 -5.52 -9.10
CA SER A 188 -7.29 -4.97 -8.04
C SER A 188 -6.64 -3.77 -7.36
N ALA A 189 -5.32 -3.78 -7.26
CA ALA A 189 -4.52 -2.77 -6.59
C ALA A 189 -3.07 -2.80 -7.07
N TYR A 190 -2.37 -1.70 -6.87
CA TYR A 190 -0.94 -1.58 -6.98
C TYR A 190 -0.32 -1.19 -5.62
N LEU A 191 0.73 -1.88 -5.22
CA LEU A 191 1.53 -1.52 -4.05
C LEU A 191 2.99 -1.33 -4.43
N GLU A 192 3.55 -0.19 -4.04
CA GLU A 192 4.98 0.10 -4.22
C GLU A 192 5.67 0.23 -2.86
N LEU A 193 6.73 -0.53 -2.64
CA LEU A 193 7.61 -0.35 -1.48
C LEU A 193 8.85 0.40 -1.94
N HIS A 194 9.20 1.46 -1.24
CA HIS A 194 10.30 2.31 -1.63
C HIS A 194 11.07 2.84 -0.43
N ILE A 195 12.30 3.30 -0.61
CA ILE A 195 12.96 4.12 0.41
C ILE A 195 12.29 5.50 0.47
N GLU A 196 12.29 6.14 1.63
CA GLU A 196 11.68 7.46 1.80
C GLU A 196 12.33 8.55 0.91
N GLN A 197 13.64 8.41 0.66
CA GLN A 197 14.48 9.46 0.03
C GLN A 197 14.42 10.80 0.79
N GLY A 198 14.11 10.72 2.09
CA GLY A 198 13.89 11.85 2.98
C GLY A 198 14.25 11.50 4.43
N PRO A 199 14.35 12.51 5.31
CA PRO A 199 14.80 12.31 6.69
C PRO A 199 13.66 12.20 7.71
N VAL A 200 12.39 12.13 7.29
CA VAL A 200 11.23 12.18 8.19
C VAL A 200 11.17 10.94 9.07
N LEU A 201 11.23 9.73 8.51
CA LEU A 201 11.20 8.48 9.27
C LEU A 201 12.41 8.33 10.18
N GLU A 202 13.58 8.80 9.74
CA GLU A 202 14.79 8.84 10.58
C GLU A 202 14.60 9.76 11.79
N ARG A 203 14.11 10.98 11.59
CA ARG A 203 13.82 11.94 12.67
C ARG A 203 12.77 11.43 13.64
N GLU A 204 11.76 10.73 13.11
CA GLU A 204 10.67 10.12 13.87
C GLU A 204 11.07 8.78 14.51
N ASN A 205 12.28 8.30 14.22
CA ASN A 205 12.79 6.98 14.62
C ASN A 205 11.80 5.84 14.33
N LEU A 206 11.23 5.86 13.13
CA LEU A 206 10.37 4.80 12.60
C LEU A 206 11.05 4.10 11.44
N ALA A 207 10.83 2.80 11.33
CA ALA A 207 11.34 2.03 10.20
C ALA A 207 10.50 2.26 8.95
N LEU A 208 9.18 2.41 9.13
CA LEU A 208 8.21 2.41 8.05
C LEU A 208 7.25 3.60 8.10
N GLY A 209 6.79 4.04 6.94
CA GLY A 209 5.75 5.07 6.78
C GLY A 209 4.76 4.73 5.68
N VAL A 210 3.52 5.21 5.81
CA VAL A 210 2.47 5.09 4.79
C VAL A 210 2.47 6.35 3.93
N VAL A 211 2.62 6.18 2.62
CA VAL A 211 2.56 7.31 1.71
C VAL A 211 1.11 7.76 1.53
N THR A 212 0.85 9.05 1.75
CA THR A 212 -0.50 9.64 1.59
C THR A 212 -0.77 10.07 0.16
N ALA A 213 0.23 10.65 -0.49
CA ALA A 213 0.19 11.13 -1.85
C ALA A 213 1.63 11.31 -2.37
N ILE A 214 1.80 11.28 -3.68
CA ILE A 214 3.00 11.74 -4.36
C ILE A 214 2.79 13.20 -4.72
N ASN A 215 3.76 14.05 -4.35
CA ASN A 215 3.62 15.48 -4.50
C ASN A 215 3.48 15.90 -5.97
N GLY A 216 2.47 16.73 -6.22
CA GLY A 216 2.38 17.51 -7.46
C GLY A 216 3.48 18.56 -7.48
N ALA A 217 3.83 19.03 -8.68
CA ALA A 217 4.89 20.03 -8.83
C ALA A 217 4.57 21.06 -9.92
N ARG A 218 5.08 22.27 -9.70
CA ARG A 218 5.18 23.32 -10.73
C ARG A 218 6.61 23.81 -10.76
N ARG A 219 7.21 23.84 -11.95
CA ARG A 219 8.52 24.47 -12.15
C ARG A 219 8.41 25.61 -13.14
N LEU A 220 8.96 26.76 -12.72
CA LEU A 220 8.91 28.00 -13.47
C LEU A 220 10.32 28.52 -13.76
N LYS A 221 10.47 29.14 -14.93
CA LYS A 221 11.57 30.06 -15.23
C LYS A 221 11.06 31.47 -14.97
N CYS A 222 11.69 32.16 -14.03
CA CYS A 222 11.35 33.50 -13.63
C CYS A 222 12.45 34.48 -14.06
N ARG A 223 12.07 35.71 -14.38
CA ARG A 223 13.00 36.76 -14.81
C ARG A 223 12.60 38.12 -14.25
N PHE A 224 13.54 38.79 -13.58
CA PHE A 224 13.47 40.22 -13.29
C PHE A 224 14.34 40.98 -14.29
N THR A 225 13.77 42.02 -14.91
CA THR A 225 14.46 42.87 -15.90
C THR A 225 14.42 44.32 -15.44
N GLY A 226 15.59 44.86 -15.11
CA GLY A 226 15.82 46.24 -14.74
C GLY A 226 16.73 46.94 -15.75
N GLU A 227 17.66 47.76 -15.26
CA GLU A 227 18.60 48.50 -16.11
C GLU A 227 20.03 48.34 -15.59
N ALA A 228 20.92 47.91 -16.48
CA ALA A 228 22.35 47.83 -16.17
C ALA A 228 22.95 49.23 -16.07
N GLY A 229 23.81 49.45 -15.08
CA GLY A 229 24.45 50.74 -14.86
C GLY A 229 25.74 50.63 -14.08
N HIS A 230 26.60 51.64 -14.15
CA HIS A 230 27.88 51.62 -13.44
C HIS A 230 27.66 51.83 -11.93
N ALA A 231 28.15 50.88 -11.11
CA ALA A 231 27.85 50.82 -9.68
C ALA A 231 28.34 52.04 -8.88
N GLY A 232 29.35 52.76 -9.37
CA GLY A 232 29.89 53.95 -8.70
C GLY A 232 29.25 55.27 -9.12
N THR A 233 28.54 55.32 -10.25
CA THR A 233 28.09 56.60 -10.84
C THR A 233 26.57 56.73 -10.92
N VAL A 234 25.82 55.63 -10.89
CA VAL A 234 24.35 55.66 -10.83
C VAL A 234 23.91 55.83 -9.37
N PRO A 235 23.28 56.96 -8.98
CA PRO A 235 22.77 57.18 -7.63
C PRO A 235 21.74 56.13 -7.22
N MET A 236 21.68 55.79 -5.92
CA MET A 236 20.79 54.73 -5.41
C MET A 236 19.31 54.97 -5.73
N VAL A 237 18.85 56.22 -5.69
CA VAL A 237 17.44 56.61 -5.84
C VAL A 237 16.85 56.39 -7.24
N ILE A 238 17.68 56.14 -8.25
CA ILE A 238 17.23 55.92 -9.64
C ILE A 238 17.60 54.52 -10.16
N ARG A 239 18.09 53.62 -9.30
CA ARG A 239 18.48 52.29 -9.74
C ARG A 239 17.26 51.41 -9.98
N LYS A 240 17.26 50.72 -11.11
CA LYS A 240 16.36 49.60 -11.43
C LYS A 240 17.14 48.30 -11.31
N ASP A 241 17.54 47.98 -10.08
CA ASP A 241 18.42 46.85 -9.77
C ASP A 241 17.63 45.53 -9.74
N ALA A 242 17.81 44.69 -10.77
CA ALA A 242 17.09 43.42 -10.90
C ALA A 242 17.46 42.42 -9.80
N LEU A 243 18.71 42.44 -9.31
CA LEU A 243 19.15 41.53 -8.26
C LEU A 243 18.55 41.90 -6.91
N ALA A 244 18.45 43.20 -6.61
CA ALA A 244 17.79 43.63 -5.38
C ALA A 244 16.29 43.26 -5.37
N ALA A 245 15.61 43.29 -6.52
CA ALA A 245 14.24 42.79 -6.67
C ALA A 245 14.17 41.27 -6.45
N ALA A 246 15.04 40.51 -7.14
CA ALA A 246 15.09 39.06 -6.99
C ALA A 246 15.36 38.62 -5.55
N VAL A 247 16.29 39.26 -4.82
CA VAL A 247 16.60 38.94 -3.41
C VAL A 247 15.40 39.16 -2.49
N ALA A 248 14.65 40.25 -2.69
CA ALA A 248 13.43 40.49 -1.92
C ALA A 248 12.40 39.37 -2.16
N TRP A 249 12.23 38.95 -3.42
CA TRP A 249 11.31 37.88 -3.76
C TRP A 249 11.77 36.52 -3.24
N MET A 250 13.05 36.15 -3.37
CA MET A 250 13.59 34.89 -2.85
C MET A 250 13.37 34.75 -1.34
N THR A 251 13.57 35.85 -0.60
CA THR A 251 13.31 35.89 0.85
C THR A 251 11.82 35.68 1.14
N PHE A 252 10.95 36.29 0.34
CA PHE A 252 9.50 36.07 0.46
C PHE A 252 9.11 34.63 0.17
N VAL A 253 9.63 34.02 -0.91
CA VAL A 253 9.37 32.62 -1.30
C VAL A 253 9.63 31.67 -0.14
N GLU A 254 10.79 31.77 0.50
CA GLU A 254 11.12 30.94 1.66
C GLU A 254 10.15 31.18 2.83
N SER A 255 9.86 32.44 3.15
CA SER A 255 8.99 32.80 4.27
C SER A 255 7.54 32.35 4.06
N ALA A 256 7.03 32.46 2.84
CA ALA A 256 5.67 32.09 2.47
C ALA A 256 5.51 30.56 2.50
N ALA A 257 6.47 29.82 1.96
CA ALA A 257 6.43 28.35 1.98
C ALA A 257 6.45 27.78 3.41
N ARG A 258 7.18 28.41 4.34
CA ARG A 258 7.20 28.01 5.76
C ARG A 258 5.82 28.07 6.42
N ALA A 259 4.90 28.89 5.94
CA ALA A 259 3.52 28.94 6.46
C ALA A 259 2.70 27.68 6.12
N TYR A 260 3.16 26.90 5.15
CA TYR A 260 2.55 25.64 4.70
C TYR A 260 3.36 24.40 5.13
N ALA A 261 4.35 24.58 6.01
CA ALA A 261 5.14 23.46 6.53
C ALA A 261 4.27 22.50 7.37
N PRO A 262 4.56 21.19 7.37
CA PRO A 262 5.70 20.55 6.67
C PRO A 262 5.40 20.12 5.23
N ASP A 263 4.15 20.24 4.76
CA ASP A 263 3.67 19.52 3.58
C ASP A 263 4.07 20.15 2.24
N ILE A 264 4.35 21.46 2.22
CA ILE A 264 4.69 22.20 0.99
C ILE A 264 6.12 22.71 1.05
N VAL A 265 6.83 22.54 -0.06
CA VAL A 265 8.17 23.08 -0.26
C VAL A 265 8.20 23.98 -1.49
N ALA A 266 8.94 25.09 -1.39
CA ALA A 266 9.26 25.95 -2.52
C ALA A 266 10.75 26.26 -2.53
N THR A 267 11.40 26.04 -3.67
CA THR A 267 12.85 26.13 -3.79
C THR A 267 13.25 26.99 -4.97
N ILE A 268 14.15 27.94 -4.74
CA ILE A 268 14.89 28.62 -5.81
C ILE A 268 16.17 27.85 -6.09
N GLY A 269 16.15 27.04 -7.14
CA GLY A 269 17.22 26.07 -7.41
C GLY A 269 18.37 26.60 -8.27
N SER A 270 18.14 27.69 -9.00
CA SER A 270 19.16 28.30 -9.87
C SER A 270 18.99 29.82 -9.92
N LEU A 271 20.11 30.51 -10.11
CA LEU A 271 20.17 31.96 -10.27
C LEU A 271 21.28 32.34 -11.25
N GLN A 272 20.94 33.15 -12.24
CA GLN A 272 21.88 33.77 -13.16
C GLN A 272 21.71 35.29 -13.10
N CYS A 273 22.76 35.98 -12.66
CA CYS A 273 22.80 37.43 -12.54
C CYS A 273 23.59 38.03 -13.71
N LEU A 274 22.96 38.91 -14.50
CA LEU A 274 23.53 39.45 -15.73
C LEU A 274 23.74 40.98 -15.64
N PRO A 275 24.90 41.50 -16.09
CA PRO A 275 25.99 40.78 -16.77
C PRO A 275 26.95 40.03 -15.82
N GLY A 276 26.77 40.11 -14.50
CA GLY A 276 27.59 39.39 -13.53
C GLY A 276 28.94 40.05 -13.18
N ALA A 277 29.12 41.33 -13.54
CA ALA A 277 30.31 42.11 -13.20
C ALA A 277 30.15 42.84 -11.85
N ALA A 278 31.17 42.77 -10.99
CA ALA A 278 31.11 43.31 -9.63
C ALA A 278 30.85 44.83 -9.54
N ASN A 279 31.21 45.58 -10.59
CA ASN A 279 31.05 47.04 -10.68
C ASN A 279 29.86 47.47 -11.56
N VAL A 280 28.92 46.56 -11.85
CA VAL A 280 27.74 46.83 -12.68
C VAL A 280 26.48 46.46 -11.90
N ILE A 281 25.52 47.37 -11.86
CA ILE A 281 24.16 47.12 -11.37
C ILE A 281 23.54 46.04 -12.27
N PRO A 282 23.03 44.93 -11.72
CA PRO A 282 22.40 43.89 -12.52
C PRO A 282 21.15 44.40 -13.25
N GLY A 283 21.20 44.30 -14.58
CA GLY A 283 20.07 44.66 -15.44
C GLY A 283 19.10 43.51 -15.65
N GLU A 284 19.51 42.27 -15.39
CA GLU A 284 18.65 41.09 -15.50
C GLU A 284 19.06 40.02 -14.49
N VAL A 285 18.07 39.35 -13.90
CA VAL A 285 18.26 38.13 -13.14
C VAL A 285 17.27 37.08 -13.61
N GLN A 286 17.79 35.91 -13.99
CA GLN A 286 17.01 34.71 -14.30
C GLN A 286 17.13 33.72 -13.15
N LEU A 287 16.04 33.05 -12.81
CA LEU A 287 15.99 32.14 -11.67
C LEU A 287 14.90 31.09 -11.87
N THR A 288 15.03 29.93 -11.21
CA THR A 288 14.00 28.88 -11.26
C THR A 288 13.24 28.77 -9.96
N LEU A 289 11.94 28.51 -10.02
CA LEU A 289 11.10 28.17 -8.88
C LEU A 289 10.59 26.73 -9.04
N ASP A 290 10.77 25.87 -8.03
CA ASP A 290 10.18 24.52 -7.92
C ASP A 290 9.29 24.51 -6.67
N ILE A 291 7.98 24.34 -6.85
CA ILE A 291 7.00 24.18 -5.77
C ILE A 291 6.47 22.76 -5.82
N ARG A 292 6.41 22.10 -4.65
CA ARG A 292 5.82 20.76 -4.51
C ARG A 292 4.84 20.70 -3.35
N SER A 293 3.74 19.96 -3.54
CA SER A 293 2.66 19.83 -2.56
C SER A 293 1.89 18.53 -2.77
N PRO A 294 1.37 17.89 -1.70
CA PRO A 294 0.44 16.76 -1.82
C PRO A 294 -0.98 17.21 -2.20
N ARG A 295 -1.25 18.52 -2.23
CA ARG A 295 -2.55 19.11 -2.59
C ARG A 295 -2.36 20.20 -3.64
N ASP A 296 -2.98 20.01 -4.80
CA ASP A 296 -2.91 20.97 -5.91
C ASP A 296 -3.51 22.34 -5.53
N SER A 297 -4.58 22.37 -4.72
CA SER A 297 -5.20 23.62 -4.27
C SER A 297 -4.24 24.53 -3.49
N ASP A 298 -3.43 23.93 -2.61
CA ASP A 298 -2.49 24.71 -1.80
C ASP A 298 -1.26 25.11 -2.61
N LEU A 299 -0.86 24.27 -3.56
CA LEU A 299 0.19 24.59 -4.52
C LEU A 299 -0.21 25.82 -5.31
N GLU A 300 -1.41 25.83 -5.88
CA GLU A 300 -1.94 26.95 -6.66
C GLU A 300 -2.06 28.21 -5.82
N ALA A 301 -2.59 28.11 -4.59
CA ALA A 301 -2.69 29.25 -3.69
C ALA A 301 -1.32 29.84 -3.32
N LEU A 302 -0.32 28.99 -3.04
CA LEU A 302 1.04 29.45 -2.78
C LEU A 302 1.63 30.09 -4.03
N LEU A 303 1.54 29.44 -5.19
CA LEU A 303 2.07 29.97 -6.44
C LEU A 303 1.47 31.35 -6.78
N GLU A 304 0.16 31.49 -6.67
CA GLU A 304 -0.53 32.78 -6.88
C GLU A 304 0.00 33.86 -5.92
N ASN A 305 0.15 33.54 -4.63
CA ASN A 305 0.72 34.46 -3.65
C ASN A 305 2.16 34.87 -4.00
N LEU A 306 3.00 33.91 -4.42
CA LEU A 306 4.38 34.17 -4.82
C LEU A 306 4.46 35.07 -6.06
N LEU A 307 3.64 34.81 -7.08
CA LEU A 307 3.62 35.62 -8.32
C LEU A 307 3.09 37.04 -8.04
N ASN A 308 2.02 37.16 -7.25
CA ASN A 308 1.48 38.46 -6.86
C ASN A 308 2.50 39.30 -6.08
N GLU A 309 3.31 38.70 -5.20
CA GLU A 309 4.36 39.42 -4.50
C GLU A 309 5.52 39.82 -5.41
N ALA A 310 5.87 38.99 -6.39
CA ALA A 310 6.86 39.34 -7.41
C ALA A 310 6.45 40.59 -8.18
N ASP A 311 5.19 40.68 -8.59
CA ASP A 311 4.64 41.83 -9.30
C ASP A 311 4.65 43.11 -8.45
N LYS A 312 4.31 43.02 -7.16
CA LYS A 312 4.41 44.16 -6.24
C LYS A 312 5.85 44.64 -6.06
N ILE A 313 6.79 43.70 -5.88
CA ILE A 313 8.21 44.02 -5.76
C ILE A 313 8.70 44.69 -7.04
N ALA A 314 8.33 44.14 -8.20
CA ALA A 314 8.70 44.66 -9.51
C ALA A 314 8.20 46.10 -9.70
N ALA A 315 6.91 46.34 -9.42
CA ALA A 315 6.31 47.67 -9.48
C ALA A 315 6.98 48.68 -8.54
N SER A 316 7.23 48.29 -7.28
CA SER A 316 7.86 49.18 -6.28
C SER A 316 9.31 49.56 -6.60
N ARG A 317 9.99 48.75 -7.42
CA ARG A 317 11.40 48.93 -7.81
C ARG A 317 11.57 49.37 -9.26
N GLU A 318 10.47 49.63 -9.96
CA GLU A 318 10.44 50.01 -11.38
C GLU A 318 11.20 49.03 -12.29
N VAL A 319 11.12 47.74 -11.99
CA VAL A 319 11.63 46.64 -12.84
C VAL A 319 10.46 45.84 -13.41
N ALA A 320 10.70 45.06 -14.46
CA ALA A 320 9.73 44.11 -15.00
C ALA A 320 9.93 42.71 -14.41
N PHE A 321 8.84 41.98 -14.19
CA PHE A 321 8.85 40.56 -13.82
C PHE A 321 8.14 39.72 -14.88
N SER A 322 8.60 38.50 -15.08
CA SER A 322 7.92 37.49 -15.92
C SER A 322 8.21 36.10 -15.38
N ALA A 323 7.25 35.19 -15.56
CA ALA A 323 7.38 33.79 -15.17
C ALA A 323 6.75 32.88 -16.24
N GLU A 324 7.43 31.79 -16.57
CA GLU A 324 6.98 30.78 -17.53
C GLU A 324 7.00 29.40 -16.86
N THR A 325 5.84 28.75 -16.78
CA THR A 325 5.74 27.37 -16.30
C THR A 325 6.17 26.42 -17.41
N TYR A 326 7.23 25.64 -17.17
CA TYR A 326 7.74 24.67 -18.14
C TYR A 326 7.54 23.21 -17.70
N TYR A 327 7.12 22.99 -16.45
CA TYR A 327 6.79 21.67 -15.93
C TYR A 327 5.61 21.78 -14.97
N SER A 328 4.63 20.89 -15.15
CA SER A 328 3.42 20.83 -14.35
C SER A 328 2.97 19.38 -14.25
N ILE A 329 2.82 18.89 -13.03
CA ILE A 329 2.24 17.58 -12.73
C ILE A 329 1.30 17.71 -11.52
N PRO A 330 0.08 17.15 -11.57
CA PRO A 330 -0.83 17.14 -10.42
C PRO A 330 -0.31 16.24 -9.30
N ALA A 331 -0.78 16.47 -8.08
CA ALA A 331 -0.55 15.54 -6.98
C ALA A 331 -1.28 14.22 -7.23
N THR A 332 -0.64 13.10 -6.86
CA THR A 332 -1.22 11.76 -7.02
C THR A 332 -1.57 11.19 -5.64
N PRO A 333 -2.85 11.19 -5.23
CA PRO A 333 -3.24 10.63 -3.94
C PRO A 333 -3.10 9.10 -3.94
N CYS A 334 -2.60 8.53 -2.85
CA CYS A 334 -2.68 7.09 -2.63
C CYS A 334 -4.11 6.71 -2.20
N ASP A 335 -4.55 5.50 -2.56
CA ASP A 335 -5.87 5.00 -2.21
C ASP A 335 -6.04 4.87 -0.69
N VAL A 336 -7.18 5.36 -0.17
CA VAL A 336 -7.44 5.43 1.27
C VAL A 336 -7.55 4.04 1.91
N HIS A 337 -8.11 3.06 1.21
CA HIS A 337 -8.22 1.70 1.71
C HIS A 337 -6.84 1.03 1.79
N LEU A 338 -6.00 1.22 0.77
CA LEU A 338 -4.62 0.71 0.79
C LEU A 338 -3.78 1.36 1.89
N GLN A 339 -3.94 2.68 2.11
CA GLN A 339 -3.31 3.38 3.23
C GLN A 339 -3.72 2.80 4.60
N GLN A 340 -5.00 2.42 4.77
CA GLN A 340 -5.49 1.80 6.01
C GLN A 340 -4.88 0.40 6.22
N GLN A 341 -4.83 -0.43 5.17
CA GLN A 341 -4.24 -1.77 5.25
C GLN A 341 -2.74 -1.71 5.56
N LEU A 342 -2.01 -0.80 4.92
CA LEU A 342 -0.60 -0.53 5.23
C LEU A 342 -0.44 -0.02 6.66
N SER A 343 -1.26 0.93 7.10
CA SER A 343 -1.20 1.48 8.47
C SER A 343 -1.43 0.40 9.53
N SER A 344 -2.37 -0.50 9.30
CA SER A 344 -2.66 -1.63 10.19
C SER A 344 -1.45 -2.57 10.30
N ALA A 345 -0.91 -3.01 9.16
CA ALA A 345 0.25 -3.90 9.11
C ALA A 345 1.52 -3.26 9.73
N ILE A 346 1.76 -1.99 9.45
CA ILE A 346 2.87 -1.23 10.04
C ILE A 346 2.70 -1.14 11.57
N THR A 347 1.50 -0.81 12.05
CA THR A 347 1.22 -0.72 13.50
C THR A 347 1.47 -2.06 14.19
N THR A 348 1.14 -3.18 13.54
CA THR A 348 1.44 -4.53 14.05
C THR A 348 2.94 -4.78 14.23
N VAL A 349 3.80 -4.30 13.32
CA VAL A 349 5.25 -4.61 13.36
C VAL A 349 6.10 -3.57 14.10
N GLN A 350 5.72 -2.29 14.08
CA GLN A 350 6.49 -1.20 14.68
C GLN A 350 5.76 -0.43 15.80
N GLY A 351 4.50 -0.78 16.09
CA GLY A 351 3.69 -0.22 17.18
C GLY A 351 2.96 1.10 16.88
N ARG A 352 3.41 1.88 15.89
CA ARG A 352 2.69 3.07 15.39
C ARG A 352 2.85 3.22 13.88
N SER A 353 1.84 3.78 13.21
CA SER A 353 1.94 4.21 11.81
C SER A 353 2.22 5.71 11.74
N LEU A 354 3.04 6.13 10.78
CA LEU A 354 3.18 7.53 10.38
C LEU A 354 2.79 7.66 8.92
N SER A 355 1.96 8.65 8.62
CA SER A 355 1.55 8.99 7.26
C SER A 355 2.31 10.23 6.80
N LEU A 356 2.87 10.19 5.60
CA LEU A 356 3.68 11.27 5.02
C LEU A 356 3.56 11.27 3.49
N PRO A 357 3.68 12.41 2.80
CA PRO A 357 3.70 12.42 1.34
C PRO A 357 5.08 12.01 0.79
N SER A 358 5.13 11.52 -0.45
CA SER A 358 6.37 11.41 -1.20
C SER A 358 6.73 12.75 -1.85
N GLY A 359 7.99 13.18 -1.65
CA GLY A 359 8.55 14.35 -2.33
C GLY A 359 9.11 14.08 -3.73
N ALA A 360 9.28 12.81 -4.09
CA ALA A 360 9.86 12.33 -5.34
C ALA A 360 8.80 11.69 -6.25
N GLY A 361 9.10 11.57 -7.54
CA GLY A 361 8.28 10.79 -8.47
C GLY A 361 8.48 9.30 -8.25
N HIS A 362 7.48 8.50 -8.63
CA HIS A 362 7.52 7.04 -8.63
C HIS A 362 6.61 6.50 -9.74
N ASP A 363 6.77 5.23 -10.09
CA ASP A 363 5.88 4.54 -11.04
C ASP A 363 4.40 4.60 -10.64
N ALA A 364 4.11 4.58 -9.33
CA ALA A 364 2.78 4.81 -8.78
C ALA A 364 2.04 6.02 -9.36
N ILE A 365 2.74 7.08 -9.82
CA ILE A 365 2.11 8.21 -10.52
C ILE A 365 1.32 7.75 -11.74
N ALA A 366 1.95 6.95 -12.61
CA ALA A 366 1.32 6.48 -13.83
C ALA A 366 0.29 5.38 -13.52
N VAL A 367 0.60 4.48 -12.58
CA VAL A 367 -0.28 3.34 -12.25
C VAL A 367 -1.59 3.80 -11.61
N ALA A 368 -1.56 4.87 -10.81
CA ALA A 368 -2.75 5.45 -10.15
C ALA A 368 -3.82 5.97 -11.12
N GLU A 369 -3.48 6.18 -12.40
CA GLU A 369 -4.45 6.57 -13.43
C GLU A 369 -5.41 5.44 -13.82
N CYS A 370 -5.04 4.19 -13.53
CA CYS A 370 -5.82 3.00 -13.89
C CYS A 370 -6.24 2.16 -12.68
N TRP A 371 -5.43 2.11 -11.62
CA TRP A 371 -5.68 1.24 -10.47
C TRP A 371 -5.46 1.93 -9.11
N PRO A 372 -6.22 1.54 -8.07
CA PRO A 372 -5.95 1.96 -6.70
C PRO A 372 -4.48 1.68 -6.34
N SER A 373 -3.76 2.72 -5.93
CA SER A 373 -2.31 2.64 -5.69
C SER A 373 -1.96 3.07 -4.28
N GLY A 374 -1.11 2.30 -3.60
CA GLY A 374 -0.62 2.60 -2.26
C GLY A 374 0.90 2.42 -2.18
N MET A 375 1.57 3.17 -1.30
CA MET A 375 3.01 2.99 -1.11
C MET A 375 3.43 2.88 0.35
N LEU A 376 4.48 2.10 0.56
CA LEU A 376 5.15 1.86 1.84
C LEU A 376 6.58 2.41 1.77
N PHE A 377 6.89 3.37 2.64
CA PHE A 377 8.25 3.88 2.78
C PHE A 377 9.06 3.12 3.81
N VAL A 378 10.34 2.94 3.51
CA VAL A 378 11.39 2.44 4.39
C VAL A 378 12.36 3.57 4.71
N ARG A 379 12.72 3.73 5.98
CA ARG A 379 13.72 4.69 6.44
C ARG A 379 15.07 4.48 5.74
N CYS A 380 15.75 5.58 5.41
CA CYS A 380 17.10 5.59 4.87
C CYS A 380 18.02 6.57 5.64
N ASP A 381 19.33 6.30 5.64
CA ASP A 381 20.34 7.09 6.38
C ASP A 381 20.33 8.55 5.91
N ARG A 382 20.01 9.47 6.83
CA ARG A 382 20.00 10.94 6.62
C ARG A 382 19.12 11.42 5.46
N GLY A 383 18.23 10.58 4.94
CA GLY A 383 17.46 10.87 3.73
C GLY A 383 18.31 10.94 2.45
N ILE A 384 19.49 10.33 2.44
CA ILE A 384 20.36 10.32 1.26
C ILE A 384 19.82 9.34 0.22
N SER A 385 19.59 9.84 -0.99
CA SER A 385 19.20 9.08 -2.18
C SER A 385 19.96 9.58 -3.41
N HIS A 386 19.89 8.86 -4.54
CA HIS A 386 20.58 9.19 -5.80
C HIS A 386 22.09 9.38 -5.59
N HIS A 387 22.66 8.66 -4.62
CA HIS A 387 24.04 8.83 -4.18
C HIS A 387 24.58 7.49 -3.64
N PRO A 388 25.87 7.16 -3.83
CA PRO A 388 26.44 5.86 -3.40
C PRO A 388 26.45 5.61 -1.89
N ALA A 389 26.13 6.64 -1.10
CA ALA A 389 26.06 6.57 0.36
C ALA A 389 24.64 6.27 0.87
N GLU A 390 23.66 6.15 -0.03
CA GLU A 390 22.32 5.66 0.30
C GLU A 390 22.43 4.32 1.04
N SER A 391 21.71 4.23 2.15
CA SER A 391 21.75 3.05 3.01
C SER A 391 20.42 2.86 3.72
N VAL A 392 20.01 1.60 3.83
CA VAL A 392 18.93 1.14 4.70
C VAL A 392 19.49 0.17 5.74
N MET A 393 18.78 0.00 6.86
CA MET A 393 19.14 -0.99 7.87
C MET A 393 18.45 -2.33 7.59
N GLU A 394 19.14 -3.45 7.76
CA GLU A 394 18.54 -4.80 7.65
C GLU A 394 17.31 -4.94 8.57
N ALA A 395 17.34 -4.33 9.76
CA ALA A 395 16.23 -4.34 10.71
C ALA A 395 14.99 -3.57 10.20
N ASP A 396 15.18 -2.53 9.39
CA ASP A 396 14.09 -1.78 8.79
C ASP A 396 13.50 -2.57 7.62
N VAL A 397 14.35 -3.21 6.80
CA VAL A 397 13.93 -4.14 5.74
C VAL A 397 13.17 -5.35 6.31
N MET A 398 13.59 -5.88 7.46
CA MET A 398 12.86 -6.96 8.15
C MET A 398 11.42 -6.57 8.49
N GLN A 399 11.23 -5.37 9.04
CA GLN A 399 9.89 -4.86 9.33
C GLN A 399 9.12 -4.60 8.03
N ALA A 400 9.79 -4.09 6.99
CA ALA A 400 9.19 -3.81 5.70
C ALA A 400 8.63 -5.07 5.04
N VAL A 401 9.43 -6.14 4.90
CA VAL A 401 8.97 -7.43 4.35
C VAL A 401 7.79 -7.97 5.16
N GLN A 402 7.86 -7.88 6.49
CA GLN A 402 6.81 -8.40 7.36
C GLN A 402 5.48 -7.65 7.20
N ALA A 403 5.51 -6.31 7.22
CA ALA A 403 4.33 -5.48 7.02
C ALA A 403 3.78 -5.65 5.59
N TYR A 404 4.64 -5.63 4.58
CA TYR A 404 4.26 -5.76 3.18
C TYR A 404 3.59 -7.12 2.90
N THR A 405 4.12 -8.21 3.46
CA THR A 405 3.49 -9.54 3.38
C THR A 405 2.11 -9.56 4.04
N GLN A 406 1.97 -8.94 5.23
CA GLN A 406 0.68 -8.87 5.93
C GLN A 406 -0.36 -8.08 5.12
N THR A 407 0.03 -6.93 4.55
CA THR A 407 -0.84 -6.12 3.69
C THR A 407 -1.29 -6.90 2.47
N VAL A 408 -0.37 -7.56 1.76
CA VAL A 408 -0.72 -8.33 0.55
C VAL A 408 -1.65 -9.49 0.89
N ILE A 409 -1.38 -10.24 1.96
CA ILE A 409 -2.28 -11.33 2.39
C ILE A 409 -3.65 -10.79 2.79
N ALA A 410 -3.72 -9.67 3.51
CA ALA A 410 -5.00 -9.07 3.91
C ALA A 410 -5.83 -8.59 2.72
N LEU A 411 -5.17 -8.04 1.69
CA LEU A 411 -5.84 -7.57 0.46
C LEU A 411 -6.29 -8.71 -0.45
N ALA A 412 -5.47 -9.75 -0.58
CA ALA A 412 -5.75 -10.91 -1.43
C ALA A 412 -6.52 -12.02 -0.69
N ALA A 413 -6.76 -11.87 0.61
CA ALA A 413 -7.67 -12.70 1.37
C ALA A 413 -9.10 -12.50 0.87
N LYS A 414 -9.91 -13.54 1.05
CA LYS A 414 -11.29 -13.59 0.58
C LYS A 414 -12.05 -12.41 1.19
N ASN A 415 -12.55 -11.48 0.36
CA ASN A 415 -13.45 -10.45 0.87
C ASN A 415 -14.82 -11.09 1.08
N ALA A 416 -14.93 -11.90 2.13
CA ALA A 416 -16.13 -12.67 2.46
C ALA A 416 -17.36 -11.76 2.58
N LEU A 417 -17.17 -10.50 2.99
CA LEU A 417 -18.24 -9.50 3.02
C LEU A 417 -18.70 -9.09 1.62
N ALA A 418 -17.77 -8.81 0.70
CA ALA A 418 -18.11 -8.49 -0.68
C ALA A 418 -18.78 -9.68 -1.38
N GLU A 419 -18.23 -10.88 -1.22
CA GLU A 419 -18.85 -12.11 -1.72
C GLU A 419 -20.25 -12.29 -1.13
N PHE A 420 -20.42 -12.10 0.18
CA PHE A 420 -21.73 -12.18 0.82
C PHE A 420 -22.67 -11.11 0.29
N ASN A 421 -22.23 -9.88 0.06
CA ASN A 421 -23.05 -8.79 -0.49
C ASN A 421 -23.52 -9.06 -1.92
N GLU A 422 -22.64 -9.61 -2.76
CA GLU A 422 -22.89 -9.83 -4.19
C GLU A 422 -23.50 -11.19 -4.52
N ALA A 423 -23.39 -12.17 -3.60
CA ALA A 423 -23.86 -13.52 -3.82
C ALA A 423 -25.38 -13.59 -4.07
N PRO A 424 -25.85 -14.50 -4.94
CA PRO A 424 -27.26 -14.87 -5.00
C PRO A 424 -27.81 -15.22 -3.61
N GLU A 425 -29.07 -14.92 -3.35
CA GLU A 425 -29.69 -15.06 -2.01
C GLU A 425 -29.47 -16.45 -1.39
N HIS A 426 -29.59 -17.52 -2.18
CA HIS A 426 -29.38 -18.89 -1.71
C HIS A 426 -27.93 -19.20 -1.28
N GLU A 427 -26.94 -18.59 -1.93
CA GLU A 427 -25.52 -18.76 -1.58
C GLU A 427 -25.17 -17.97 -0.32
N ALA A 428 -25.67 -16.74 -0.21
CA ALA A 428 -25.52 -15.92 0.99
C ALA A 428 -26.19 -16.56 2.22
N LEU A 429 -27.40 -17.11 2.04
CA LEU A 429 -28.05 -17.91 3.08
C LEU A 429 -27.20 -19.11 3.47
N SER A 430 -26.68 -19.88 2.50
CA SER A 430 -25.84 -21.06 2.79
C SER A 430 -24.58 -20.72 3.58
N LEU A 431 -24.04 -19.51 3.41
CA LEU A 431 -22.86 -19.02 4.13
C LEU A 431 -23.12 -18.83 5.63
N ILE A 432 -24.27 -18.27 6.01
CA ILE A 432 -24.55 -17.87 7.40
C ILE A 432 -25.53 -18.78 8.14
N THR A 433 -26.31 -19.62 7.44
CA THR A 433 -27.23 -20.58 8.08
C THR A 433 -26.53 -21.51 9.08
N PRO A 434 -25.25 -21.90 8.90
CA PRO A 434 -24.53 -22.68 9.92
C PRO A 434 -24.27 -21.95 11.25
N CYS A 435 -24.41 -20.62 11.31
CA CYS A 435 -24.20 -19.85 12.54
C CYS A 435 -25.28 -20.17 13.59
N VAL A 436 -26.55 -20.24 13.18
CA VAL A 436 -27.69 -20.56 14.04
C VAL A 436 -28.84 -21.14 13.22
N ALA A 437 -29.53 -22.14 13.78
CA ALA A 437 -30.67 -22.79 13.12
C ALA A 437 -32.00 -22.00 13.25
N ILE A 438 -31.94 -20.67 13.12
CA ILE A 438 -33.11 -19.77 13.12
C ILE A 438 -33.20 -19.14 11.73
N ALA A 439 -34.03 -19.71 10.85
CA ALA A 439 -34.13 -19.30 9.45
C ALA A 439 -34.44 -17.80 9.29
N ALA A 440 -35.38 -17.27 10.08
CA ALA A 440 -35.77 -15.87 10.02
C ALA A 440 -34.60 -14.91 10.32
N TRP A 441 -33.67 -15.28 11.20
CA TRP A 441 -32.49 -14.45 11.48
C TRP A 441 -31.57 -14.39 10.26
N ALA A 442 -31.31 -15.54 9.62
CA ALA A 442 -30.47 -15.60 8.43
C ALA A 442 -31.12 -14.87 7.24
N GLU A 443 -32.42 -15.05 7.03
CA GLU A 443 -33.20 -14.38 5.99
C GLU A 443 -33.18 -12.85 6.16
N HIS A 444 -33.41 -12.35 7.38
CA HIS A 444 -33.36 -10.91 7.66
C HIS A 444 -31.94 -10.34 7.48
N LEU A 445 -30.91 -11.07 7.91
CA LEU A 445 -29.52 -10.63 7.74
C LEU A 445 -29.13 -10.58 6.25
N VAL A 446 -29.56 -11.57 5.44
CA VAL A 446 -29.35 -11.61 4.00
C VAL A 446 -30.15 -10.54 3.26
N ALA A 447 -31.37 -10.23 3.70
CA ALA A 447 -32.22 -9.19 3.09
C ALA A 447 -31.68 -7.77 3.32
N ALA A 448 -30.90 -7.55 4.38
CA ALA A 448 -30.33 -6.25 4.73
C ALA A 448 -29.02 -5.91 3.98
N ARG A 449 -28.52 -6.82 3.12
CA ARG A 449 -27.40 -6.54 2.23
C ARG A 449 -27.73 -5.41 1.25
N PRO A 450 -26.72 -4.63 0.79
CA PRO A 450 -25.31 -4.77 1.09
C PRO A 450 -24.89 -4.06 2.39
N PHE A 451 -23.93 -4.64 3.10
CA PHE A 451 -23.28 -4.02 4.26
C PHE A 451 -21.98 -3.31 3.86
N SER A 452 -21.74 -2.12 4.39
CA SER A 452 -20.55 -1.33 4.06
C SER A 452 -19.27 -1.80 4.74
N ALA A 453 -19.38 -2.51 5.87
CA ALA A 453 -18.26 -3.04 6.65
C ALA A 453 -18.70 -4.19 7.56
N ILE A 454 -17.76 -5.01 8.02
CA ILE A 454 -18.02 -6.20 8.84
C ILE A 454 -18.61 -5.82 10.21
N ASP A 455 -18.15 -4.72 10.80
CA ASP A 455 -18.66 -4.20 12.07
C ASP A 455 -20.13 -3.77 11.96
N VAL A 456 -20.52 -3.17 10.83
CA VAL A 456 -21.92 -2.82 10.52
C VAL A 456 -22.77 -4.09 10.39
N LEU A 457 -22.27 -5.10 9.68
CA LEU A 457 -22.92 -6.41 9.58
C LEU A 457 -23.09 -7.05 10.96
N GLN A 458 -22.04 -7.08 11.78
CA GLN A 458 -22.08 -7.66 13.12
C GLN A 458 -23.03 -6.92 14.05
N HIS A 459 -23.05 -5.59 13.99
CA HIS A 459 -23.96 -4.77 14.79
C HIS A 459 -25.42 -5.05 14.44
N TYR A 460 -25.75 -5.08 13.14
CA TYR A 460 -27.10 -5.41 12.68
C TYR A 460 -27.49 -6.85 13.04
N ALA A 461 -26.57 -7.81 12.86
CA ALA A 461 -26.79 -9.20 13.24
C ALA A 461 -27.08 -9.37 14.74
N ALA A 462 -26.44 -8.58 15.61
CA ALA A 462 -26.70 -8.56 17.05
C ALA A 462 -28.09 -8.02 17.38
N GLN A 463 -28.51 -6.92 16.75
CA GLN A 463 -29.86 -6.35 16.92
C GLN A 463 -30.97 -7.34 16.57
N LEU A 464 -30.78 -8.16 15.52
CA LEU A 464 -31.72 -9.22 15.14
C LEU A 464 -31.90 -10.31 16.22
N THR A 465 -31.04 -10.34 17.24
CA THR A 465 -31.12 -11.30 18.35
C THR A 465 -31.77 -10.75 19.61
N ASP A 466 -32.03 -9.43 19.69
CA ASP A 466 -32.53 -8.78 20.91
C ASP A 466 -33.91 -9.31 21.31
N ASP A 467 -34.78 -9.52 20.33
CA ASP A 467 -36.16 -9.97 20.52
C ASP A 467 -36.32 -11.50 20.61
N TRP A 468 -35.23 -12.27 20.58
CA TRP A 468 -35.30 -13.73 20.70
C TRP A 468 -35.90 -14.16 22.05
N GLY A 469 -36.86 -15.08 21.97
CA GLY A 469 -37.53 -15.65 23.12
C GLY A 469 -37.55 -17.18 23.08
N THR A 470 -38.52 -17.77 23.78
CA THR A 470 -38.64 -19.22 23.93
C THR A 470 -38.74 -19.95 22.58
N THR A 471 -39.40 -19.35 21.59
CA THR A 471 -39.61 -19.94 20.25
C THR A 471 -38.28 -20.13 19.53
N GLU A 472 -37.47 -19.08 19.46
CA GLU A 472 -36.16 -19.05 18.81
C GLU A 472 -35.18 -19.97 19.52
N LEU A 473 -35.19 -19.96 20.85
CA LEU A 473 -34.39 -20.87 21.66
C LEU A 473 -34.73 -22.33 21.33
N ASN A 474 -36.01 -22.70 21.32
CA ASN A 474 -36.43 -24.06 21.00
C ASN A 474 -36.08 -24.45 19.54
N GLN A 475 -36.25 -23.52 18.59
CA GLN A 475 -35.89 -23.74 17.20
C GLN A 475 -34.39 -24.03 17.05
N ALA A 476 -33.54 -23.18 17.63
CA ALA A 476 -32.10 -23.37 17.60
C ALA A 476 -31.67 -24.69 18.24
N LEU A 477 -32.22 -25.00 19.43
CA LEU A 477 -31.86 -26.20 20.19
C LEU A 477 -32.34 -27.49 19.53
N SER A 478 -33.41 -27.46 18.73
CA SER A 478 -33.86 -28.63 17.96
C SER A 478 -32.82 -29.12 16.93
N ALA A 479 -31.85 -28.28 16.57
CA ALA A 479 -30.77 -28.57 15.64
C ALA A 479 -29.38 -28.69 16.32
N HIS A 480 -29.28 -28.51 17.65
CA HIS A 480 -27.99 -28.55 18.36
C HIS A 480 -27.62 -29.98 18.83
N PRO A 481 -26.41 -30.49 18.50
CA PRO A 481 -25.91 -31.73 19.07
C PRO A 481 -25.53 -31.58 20.55
N ARG A 482 -25.63 -32.67 21.32
CA ARG A 482 -25.32 -32.71 22.77
C ARG A 482 -23.84 -32.44 23.04
N ILE A 483 -23.53 -31.68 24.10
CA ILE A 483 -22.15 -31.43 24.56
C ILE A 483 -21.57 -32.69 25.20
N GLY A 484 -20.41 -33.17 24.72
CA GLY A 484 -19.72 -34.35 25.26
C GLY A 484 -20.14 -35.71 24.65
N GLU A 485 -21.09 -35.74 23.72
CA GLU A 485 -21.34 -36.88 22.84
C GLU A 485 -20.63 -36.67 21.48
N LYS A 486 -20.11 -37.73 20.85
CA LYS A 486 -19.56 -37.61 19.49
C LYS A 486 -20.67 -37.14 18.55
N ALA A 487 -20.54 -35.94 18.00
CA ALA A 487 -21.45 -35.42 16.98
C ALA A 487 -21.51 -36.40 15.79
N GLN A 488 -22.61 -37.16 15.70
CA GLN A 488 -22.89 -38.07 14.59
C GLN A 488 -23.56 -37.26 13.47
N GLY A 489 -22.83 -37.03 12.38
CA GLY A 489 -23.33 -36.31 11.20
C GLY A 489 -22.21 -35.65 10.39
N ASN A 490 -22.49 -35.42 9.10
CA ASN A 490 -21.61 -34.75 8.12
C ASN A 490 -22.06 -33.31 7.82
N SER A 491 -22.94 -32.71 8.62
CA SER A 491 -23.42 -31.33 8.38
C SER A 491 -22.38 -30.28 8.79
N LYS A 492 -22.43 -29.08 8.18
CA LYS A 492 -21.48 -27.98 8.47
C LYS A 492 -21.62 -27.46 9.91
N GLU A 493 -22.83 -27.49 10.46
CA GLU A 493 -23.13 -27.14 11.85
C GLU A 493 -22.42 -28.08 12.83
N ALA A 494 -22.43 -29.38 12.53
CA ALA A 494 -21.75 -30.40 13.34
C ALA A 494 -20.22 -30.25 13.29
N ALA A 495 -19.66 -29.74 12.19
CA ALA A 495 -18.23 -29.46 12.08
C ALA A 495 -17.82 -28.23 12.91
N LEU A 496 -18.60 -27.14 12.87
CA LEU A 496 -18.37 -25.95 13.70
C LEU A 496 -18.43 -26.29 15.20
N SER A 497 -19.43 -27.07 15.62
CA SER A 497 -19.54 -27.52 17.01
C SER A 497 -18.39 -28.45 17.46
N LYS A 498 -17.82 -29.27 16.56
CA LYS A 498 -16.62 -30.09 16.88
C LYS A 498 -15.39 -29.22 17.15
N ASN A 499 -15.16 -28.19 16.33
CA ASN A 499 -14.05 -27.26 16.53
C ASN A 499 -14.18 -26.48 17.86
N GLU A 500 -15.39 -26.05 18.19
CA GLU A 500 -15.69 -25.32 19.44
C GLU A 500 -15.51 -26.16 20.71
N GLN A 501 -15.65 -27.49 20.62
CA GLN A 501 -15.55 -28.42 21.75
C GLN A 501 -14.19 -29.14 21.84
N SER A 502 -13.23 -28.81 20.98
CA SER A 502 -11.93 -29.49 20.89
C SER A 502 -11.10 -29.48 22.19
N ALA A 503 -11.30 -28.48 23.05
CA ALA A 503 -10.67 -28.39 24.38
C ALA A 503 -11.31 -29.31 25.45
N VAL A 504 -12.51 -29.84 25.18
CA VAL A 504 -13.23 -30.76 26.09
C VAL A 504 -12.82 -32.23 25.83
N ASP A 505 -12.19 -32.52 24.69
CA ASP A 505 -11.73 -33.86 24.27
C ASP A 505 -10.45 -34.37 24.99
N GLY A 506 -10.06 -33.73 26.10
CA GLY A 506 -8.92 -34.14 26.93
C GLY A 506 -9.19 -35.39 27.76
N GLN A 507 -8.24 -36.35 27.75
CA GLN A 507 -8.26 -37.68 28.37
C GLN A 507 -8.49 -37.75 29.91
N LYS A 508 -9.63 -37.27 30.43
CA LYS A 508 -10.06 -37.48 31.83
C LYS A 508 -11.44 -38.14 31.85
N SER A 509 -11.48 -39.47 31.99
CA SER A 509 -12.72 -40.26 32.01
C SER A 509 -13.76 -39.78 33.03
N ALA A 510 -13.33 -39.23 34.17
CA ALA A 510 -14.22 -38.70 35.21
C ALA A 510 -14.94 -37.40 34.81
N LEU A 511 -14.29 -36.52 34.04
CA LEU A 511 -14.87 -35.25 33.61
C LEU A 511 -15.97 -35.47 32.56
N ILE A 512 -15.74 -36.40 31.63
CA ILE A 512 -16.71 -36.80 30.61
C ILE A 512 -17.97 -37.38 31.27
N VAL A 513 -17.80 -38.26 32.26
CA VAL A 513 -18.93 -38.83 33.02
C VAL A 513 -19.70 -37.75 33.77
N ALA A 514 -19.00 -36.81 34.42
CA ALA A 514 -19.65 -35.73 35.16
C ALA A 514 -20.43 -34.76 34.25
N LEU A 515 -19.87 -34.40 33.08
CA LEU A 515 -20.56 -33.59 32.07
C LEU A 515 -21.78 -34.32 31.51
N ALA A 516 -21.66 -35.61 31.20
CA ALA A 516 -22.79 -36.42 30.70
C ALA A 516 -23.92 -36.50 31.73
N GLN A 517 -23.59 -36.75 33.00
CA GLN A 517 -24.58 -36.77 34.08
C GLN A 517 -25.23 -35.41 34.27
N GLY A 518 -24.44 -34.33 34.37
CA GLY A 518 -24.98 -32.98 34.54
C GLY A 518 -25.87 -32.56 33.36
N ASN A 519 -25.53 -32.93 32.13
CA ASN A 519 -26.36 -32.66 30.95
C ASN A 519 -27.70 -33.40 31.01
N ALA A 520 -27.71 -34.66 31.45
CA ALA A 520 -28.94 -35.43 31.64
C ALA A 520 -29.84 -34.83 32.75
N GLU A 521 -29.24 -34.39 33.86
CA GLU A 521 -29.95 -33.68 34.94
C GLU A 521 -30.52 -32.34 34.46
N TYR A 522 -29.76 -31.62 33.65
CA TYR A 522 -30.18 -30.34 33.08
C TYR A 522 -31.36 -30.50 32.12
N GLU A 523 -31.30 -31.50 31.22
CA GLU A 523 -32.37 -31.81 30.28
C GLU A 523 -33.64 -32.29 31.02
N ALA A 524 -33.50 -33.12 32.05
CA ALA A 524 -34.64 -33.56 32.87
C ALA A 524 -35.34 -32.40 33.59
N ARG A 525 -34.57 -31.36 33.99
CA ARG A 525 -35.10 -30.20 34.72
C ARG A 525 -35.71 -29.14 33.80
N PHE A 526 -35.03 -28.80 32.72
CA PHE A 526 -35.37 -27.66 31.87
C PHE A 526 -35.97 -28.06 30.51
N GLY A 527 -36.02 -29.37 30.20
CA GLY A 527 -36.60 -29.90 28.96
C GLY A 527 -35.82 -29.55 27.70
N ARG A 528 -34.55 -29.15 27.84
CA ARG A 528 -33.70 -28.67 26.74
C ARG A 528 -32.24 -29.01 27.00
N VAL A 529 -31.43 -29.08 25.94
CA VAL A 529 -29.99 -29.34 26.05
C VAL A 529 -29.26 -28.15 26.70
N PHE A 530 -28.20 -28.45 27.46
CA PHE A 530 -27.35 -27.42 28.02
C PHE A 530 -26.54 -26.71 26.93
N LEU A 531 -26.68 -25.39 26.85
CA LEU A 531 -26.01 -24.55 25.86
C LEU A 531 -25.07 -23.56 26.53
N ILE A 532 -23.82 -23.51 26.07
CA ILE A 532 -22.80 -22.60 26.60
C ILE A 532 -21.76 -22.26 25.52
N ARG A 533 -21.32 -21.01 25.46
CA ARG A 533 -20.17 -20.63 24.64
C ARG A 533 -18.90 -21.26 25.23
N ALA A 534 -18.44 -22.33 24.58
CA ALA A 534 -17.29 -23.12 25.00
C ALA A 534 -15.93 -22.50 24.63
N LYS A 535 -15.85 -21.69 23.55
CA LYS A 535 -14.60 -21.06 23.12
C LYS A 535 -14.01 -20.21 24.26
N GLY A 536 -12.77 -20.55 24.65
CA GLY A 536 -12.05 -19.89 25.75
C GLY A 536 -12.33 -20.45 27.15
N ARG A 537 -13.08 -21.55 27.28
CA ARG A 537 -13.34 -22.24 28.55
C ARG A 537 -12.71 -23.63 28.60
N CYS A 538 -12.22 -24.06 29.75
CA CYS A 538 -11.84 -25.45 29.99
C CYS A 538 -13.06 -26.31 30.37
N GLY A 539 -12.91 -27.64 30.30
CA GLY A 539 -14.01 -28.56 30.64
C GLY A 539 -14.48 -28.45 32.09
N GLU A 540 -13.56 -28.16 33.03
CA GLU A 540 -13.90 -27.93 34.44
C GLU A 540 -14.74 -26.64 34.65
N GLU A 541 -14.47 -25.58 33.90
CA GLU A 541 -15.26 -24.33 33.92
C GLU A 541 -16.66 -24.54 33.34
N ILE A 542 -16.77 -25.33 32.27
CA ILE A 542 -18.06 -25.70 31.65
C ILE A 542 -18.89 -26.51 32.65
N LEU A 543 -18.29 -27.49 33.34
CA LEU A 543 -18.97 -28.29 34.36
C LEU A 543 -19.40 -27.44 35.57
N GLY A 544 -18.56 -26.49 36.00
CA GLY A 544 -18.91 -25.55 37.06
C GLY A 544 -20.13 -24.69 36.70
N GLU A 545 -20.18 -24.21 35.46
CA GLU A 545 -21.30 -23.43 34.94
C GLU A 545 -22.60 -24.25 34.85
N LEU A 546 -22.51 -25.51 34.40
CA LEU A 546 -23.61 -26.46 34.35
C LEU A 546 -24.25 -26.66 35.73
N TYR A 547 -23.44 -26.93 36.76
CA TYR A 547 -23.94 -27.10 38.13
C TYR A 547 -24.47 -25.81 38.76
N ARG A 548 -23.92 -24.65 38.39
CA ARG A 548 -24.47 -23.35 38.80
C ARG A 548 -25.86 -23.16 38.21
N ARG A 549 -26.00 -23.34 36.90
CA ARG A 549 -27.23 -23.13 36.13
C ARG A 549 -28.33 -24.14 36.47
N LEU A 550 -27.96 -25.35 36.88
CA LEU A 550 -28.88 -26.31 37.50
C LEU A 550 -29.60 -25.76 38.75
N LYS A 551 -29.14 -24.68 39.38
CA LYS A 551 -29.82 -24.05 40.52
C LYS A 551 -30.82 -22.96 40.11
N ASN A 552 -30.80 -22.51 38.86
CA ASN A 552 -31.66 -21.45 38.35
C ASN A 552 -33.14 -21.87 38.34
N SER A 553 -34.04 -20.91 38.47
CA SER A 553 -35.44 -21.08 38.09
C SER A 553 -35.57 -21.25 36.57
N ALA A 554 -36.71 -21.78 36.09
CA ALA A 554 -36.92 -21.98 34.65
C ALA A 554 -36.83 -20.67 33.84
N VAL A 555 -37.29 -19.55 34.42
CA VAL A 555 -37.26 -18.22 33.79
C VAL A 555 -35.83 -17.68 33.73
N GLU A 556 -35.09 -17.75 34.83
CA GLU A 556 -33.67 -17.32 34.86
C GLU A 556 -32.83 -18.14 33.88
N GLU A 557 -33.10 -19.45 33.79
CA GLU A 557 -32.35 -20.34 32.91
C GLU A 557 -32.64 -20.09 31.43
N GLU A 558 -33.87 -19.71 31.09
CA GLU A 558 -34.23 -19.35 29.73
C GLU A 558 -33.50 -18.08 29.27
N VAL A 559 -33.44 -17.05 30.12
CA VAL A 559 -32.70 -15.82 29.85
C VAL A 559 -31.21 -16.11 29.64
N GLU A 560 -30.62 -16.92 30.52
CA GLU A 560 -29.20 -17.30 30.40
C GLU A 560 -28.94 -18.14 29.14
N ALA A 561 -29.82 -19.08 28.81
CA ALA A 561 -29.67 -19.91 27.61
C ALA A 561 -29.77 -19.10 26.31
N LEU A 562 -30.70 -18.12 26.26
CA LEU A 562 -30.78 -17.17 25.15
C LEU A 562 -29.50 -16.35 25.01
N GLU A 563 -28.97 -15.84 26.12
CA GLU A 563 -27.72 -15.07 26.09
C GLU A 563 -26.53 -15.90 25.58
N GLN A 564 -26.41 -17.17 26.01
CA GLN A 564 -25.41 -18.09 25.45
C GLN A 564 -25.61 -18.33 23.96
N LEU A 565 -26.85 -18.47 23.48
CA LEU A 565 -27.16 -18.66 22.07
C LEU A 565 -26.75 -17.43 21.23
N ARG A 566 -27.02 -16.22 21.72
CA ARG A 566 -26.59 -14.96 21.07
C ARG A 566 -25.07 -14.91 20.91
N GLN A 567 -24.35 -15.16 22.01
CA GLN A 567 -22.89 -15.14 22.02
C GLN A 567 -22.29 -16.17 21.05
N ILE A 568 -22.84 -17.39 21.00
CA ILE A 568 -22.39 -18.43 20.06
C ILE A 568 -22.65 -18.01 18.62
N THR A 569 -23.86 -17.50 18.33
CA THR A 569 -24.25 -17.08 16.98
C THR A 569 -23.33 -15.99 16.44
N LEU A 570 -23.12 -14.93 17.21
CA LEU A 570 -22.29 -13.80 16.80
C LEU A 570 -20.82 -14.20 16.64
N LEU A 571 -20.32 -15.07 17.51
CA LEU A 571 -18.95 -15.58 17.42
C LEU A 571 -18.74 -16.49 16.20
N ARG A 572 -19.76 -17.26 15.80
CA ARG A 572 -19.72 -18.04 14.55
C ARG A 572 -19.76 -17.15 13.33
N LEU A 573 -20.60 -16.10 13.35
CA LEU A 573 -20.68 -15.12 12.27
C LEU A 573 -19.36 -14.37 12.10
N GLU A 574 -18.72 -13.96 13.19
CA GLU A 574 -17.36 -13.43 13.18
C GLU A 574 -16.39 -14.40 12.50
N GLY A 575 -16.43 -15.69 12.84
CA GLY A 575 -15.59 -16.72 12.22
C GLY A 575 -15.85 -16.96 10.72
N VAL A 576 -17.04 -16.63 10.22
CA VAL A 576 -17.38 -16.70 8.79
C VAL A 576 -16.73 -15.56 8.01
N PHE A 577 -16.70 -14.36 8.59
CA PHE A 577 -16.21 -13.13 7.93
C PHE A 577 -14.77 -12.75 8.31
N ALA A 578 -14.11 -13.52 9.19
CA ALA A 578 -12.72 -13.30 9.60
C ALA A 578 -11.70 -14.13 8.78
N GLN A 579 -12.12 -14.84 7.73
CA GLN A 579 -11.29 -15.74 6.91
C GLN A 579 -10.82 -15.10 5.61
#